data_AF-A0A5S3WNF2-F1
#
_entry.id   AF-A0A5S3WNF2-F1
#
_cell.length_a   1.000
_cell.length_b   1.000
_cell.length_c   1.000
_cell.angle_alpha   90.00
_cell.angle_beta   90.00
_cell.angle_gamma   90.00
#
_symmetry.space_group_name_H-M   'P 1'
#
loop_
_entity.id
_entity.type
_entity.pdbx_description
1 polymer ?
#
loop_
_entity_poly.entity_id
_entity_poly.type
_entity_poly.pdbx_seq_one_letter_code
_entity_poly.pdbx_strand_id
1 'polypeptide(L)'
;MSTLHLKLAQHFMQQEPRAAARRLELQAPEVVTSILCTLKDHEVGAVLKAMHPSYTAQLLPNLEQVQQARWLQLLNLTDIAAILRHVSQHSTDTYLALLPLKKQTMCRMLISYPDYTVGAWVETDVLTLDDKMSVEDAMLRLKKRAYRGPARLYVVNYQRQIAGQVSIYELLCRSGGQPVADFMDKQVPCLSGYTELGSALSASVWERQDQVAVVNRKQGFIGTLQHYRVRRALKHHEVEQIAPLVSSDLLDAYASSFANVLDLLVPEKP
;
A
#
# COMPACT_ATOMS: atom_id res chain seq x y z
N MET A 1 22.35 22.33 12.27
CA MET A 1 22.06 21.15 13.14
C MET A 1 23.35 20.40 13.39
N SER A 2 23.63 19.94 14.62
CA SER A 2 24.84 19.17 14.92
C SER A 2 24.83 17.84 14.14
N THR A 3 26.00 17.38 13.70
CA THR A 3 26.16 16.11 12.97
C THR A 3 25.64 14.90 13.74
N LEU A 4 25.59 14.99 15.07
CA LEU A 4 25.02 13.99 15.96
C LEU A 4 23.48 13.93 15.87
N HIS A 5 22.80 15.07 15.84
CA HIS A 5 21.34 15.13 15.72
C HIS A 5 20.86 14.57 14.37
N LEU A 6 21.62 14.81 13.30
CA LEU A 6 21.30 14.26 11.98
C LEU A 6 21.46 12.73 11.95
N LYS A 7 22.55 12.19 12.53
CA LYS A 7 22.74 10.74 12.64
C LYS A 7 21.66 10.07 13.49
N LEU A 8 21.24 10.73 14.58
CA LEU A 8 20.18 10.22 15.43
C LEU A 8 18.82 10.24 14.72
N ALA A 9 18.53 11.31 13.96
CA ALA A 9 17.33 11.38 13.13
C ALA A 9 17.32 10.32 12.02
N GLN A 10 18.45 10.09 11.35
CA GLN A 10 18.62 9.02 10.36
C GLN A 10 18.36 7.65 10.98
N HIS A 11 18.98 7.38 12.13
CA HIS A 11 18.78 6.10 12.83
C HIS A 11 17.32 5.92 13.26
N PHE A 12 16.67 6.98 13.76
CA PHE A 12 15.25 6.94 14.12
C PHE A 12 14.35 6.64 12.91
N MET A 13 14.61 7.25 11.75
CA MET A 13 13.86 6.97 10.52
C MET A 13 14.02 5.53 10.02
N GLN A 14 15.19 4.94 10.24
CA GLN A 14 15.45 3.53 9.90
C GLN A 14 14.72 2.56 10.83
N GLN A 15 14.79 2.79 12.14
CA GLN A 15 14.22 1.87 13.13
C GLN A 15 12.71 2.03 13.27
N GLU A 16 12.21 3.27 13.18
CA GLU A 16 10.82 3.61 13.47
C GLU A 16 10.19 4.47 12.35
N PRO A 17 10.11 3.97 11.11
CA PRO A 17 9.63 4.76 9.96
C PRO A 17 8.20 5.27 10.13
N ARG A 18 7.34 4.53 10.84
CA ARG A 18 5.96 4.97 11.16
C ARG A 18 5.92 6.11 12.17
N ALA A 19 6.78 6.07 13.19
CA ALA A 19 6.85 7.17 14.14
C ALA A 19 7.47 8.41 13.50
N ALA A 20 8.47 8.23 12.64
CA ALA A 20 9.05 9.30 11.83
C ALA A 20 8.03 9.94 10.90
N ALA A 21 7.28 9.14 10.12
CA ALA A 21 6.22 9.64 9.24
C ALA A 21 5.23 10.54 9.99
N ARG A 22 4.66 10.07 11.10
CA ARG A 22 3.73 10.85 11.92
C ARG A 22 4.30 12.19 12.41
N ARG A 23 5.60 12.25 12.72
CA ARG A 23 6.24 13.51 13.15
C ARG A 23 6.51 14.46 11.99
N LEU A 24 6.93 13.91 10.85
CA LEU A 24 7.19 14.69 9.64
C LEU A 24 5.89 15.27 9.09
N GLU A 25 4.79 14.53 9.14
CA GLU A 25 3.45 14.98 8.73
C GLU A 25 2.94 16.21 9.49
N LEU A 26 3.49 16.51 10.66
CA LEU A 26 3.19 17.73 11.44
C LEU A 26 3.97 18.96 10.96
N GLN A 27 4.88 18.81 10.01
CA GLN A 27 5.74 19.87 9.49
C GLN A 27 5.27 20.33 8.11
N ALA A 28 5.74 21.52 7.70
CA ALA A 28 5.48 22.03 6.36
C ALA A 28 6.11 21.13 5.28
N PRO A 29 5.41 20.85 4.16
CA PRO A 29 5.91 20.02 3.07
C PRO A 29 7.33 20.37 2.58
N GLU A 30 7.68 21.64 2.52
CA GLU A 30 8.97 22.16 2.03
C GLU A 30 10.11 21.77 2.98
N VAL A 31 9.84 21.76 4.29
CA VAL A 31 10.81 21.35 5.30
C VAL A 31 11.03 19.84 5.19
N VAL A 32 9.95 19.07 5.04
CA VAL A 32 10.04 17.61 4.93
C VAL A 32 10.78 17.18 3.66
N THR A 33 10.51 17.79 2.51
CA THR A 33 11.26 17.49 1.28
C THR A 33 12.74 17.77 1.44
N SER A 34 13.10 18.90 2.05
CA SER A 34 14.51 19.23 2.31
C SER A 34 15.21 18.18 3.19
N ILE A 35 14.52 17.67 4.21
CA ILE A 35 15.04 16.63 5.11
C ILE A 35 15.20 15.32 4.34
N LEU A 36 14.15 14.85 3.67
CA LEU A 36 14.15 13.56 2.97
C LEU A 36 15.17 13.52 1.83
N CYS A 37 15.44 14.64 1.16
CA CYS A 37 16.48 14.74 0.13
C CYS A 37 17.90 14.51 0.67
N THR A 38 18.14 14.66 1.98
CA THR A 38 19.46 14.36 2.58
C THR A 38 19.67 12.88 2.93
N LEU A 39 18.63 12.06 2.79
CA LEU A 39 18.62 10.66 3.20
C LEU A 39 18.92 9.71 2.05
N LYS A 40 19.20 8.46 2.40
CA LYS A 40 19.39 7.37 1.45
C LYS A 40 18.06 6.79 0.99
N ASP A 41 18.05 6.20 -0.20
CA ASP A 41 16.86 5.65 -0.85
C ASP A 41 16.06 4.67 0.01
N HIS A 42 16.73 3.79 0.74
CA HIS A 42 16.04 2.81 1.59
C HIS A 42 15.33 3.48 2.78
N GLU A 43 15.86 4.59 3.31
CA GLU A 43 15.27 5.35 4.41
C GLU A 43 14.07 6.15 3.90
N VAL A 44 14.25 6.85 2.77
CA VAL A 44 13.19 7.62 2.12
C VAL A 44 12.03 6.70 1.76
N GLY A 45 12.29 5.57 1.09
CA GLY A 45 11.25 4.62 0.72
C GLY A 45 10.48 4.06 1.91
N ALA A 46 11.16 3.76 3.03
CA ALA A 46 10.52 3.28 4.26
C ALA A 46 9.60 4.34 4.88
N VAL A 47 10.06 5.60 4.94
CA VAL A 47 9.27 6.73 5.47
C VAL A 47 8.10 7.07 4.56
N LEU A 48 8.31 7.19 3.25
CA LEU A 48 7.25 7.48 2.27
C LEU A 48 6.14 6.42 2.30
N LYS A 49 6.49 5.13 2.46
CA LYS A 49 5.53 4.04 2.59
C LYS A 49 4.74 4.09 3.90
N ALA A 50 5.31 4.70 4.93
CA ALA A 50 4.66 4.84 6.24
C ALA A 50 3.82 6.12 6.34
N MET A 51 4.10 7.11 5.49
CA MET A 51 3.37 8.37 5.44
C MET A 51 1.96 8.23 4.87
N HIS A 52 1.09 9.15 5.26
CA HIS A 52 -0.24 9.30 4.71
C HIS A 52 -0.16 9.67 3.22
N PRO A 53 -0.87 8.96 2.31
CA PRO A 53 -0.77 9.21 0.88
C PRO A 53 -1.10 10.65 0.47
N SER A 54 -2.09 11.27 1.12
CA SER A 54 -2.45 12.67 0.84
C SER A 54 -1.38 13.68 1.26
N TYR A 55 -0.58 13.37 2.30
CA TYR A 55 0.54 14.22 2.71
C TYR A 55 1.70 14.04 1.73
N THR A 56 2.04 12.79 1.39
CA THR A 56 3.08 12.50 0.39
C THR A 56 2.78 13.13 -0.97
N ALA A 57 1.51 13.22 -1.37
CA ALA A 57 1.10 13.90 -2.60
C ALA A 57 1.47 15.39 -2.59
N GLN A 58 1.40 16.05 -1.44
CA GLN A 58 1.77 17.46 -1.27
C GLN A 58 3.30 17.67 -1.32
N LEU A 59 4.09 16.63 -1.10
CA LEU A 59 5.55 16.70 -1.21
C LEU A 59 6.02 16.75 -2.67
N LEU A 60 5.29 16.11 -3.59
CA LEU A 60 5.73 15.94 -4.98
C LEU A 60 5.98 17.26 -5.74
N PRO A 61 5.13 18.30 -5.63
CA PRO A 61 5.35 19.58 -6.31
C PRO A 61 6.61 20.31 -5.84
N ASN A 62 7.06 20.05 -4.61
CA ASN A 62 8.24 20.68 -4.01
C ASN A 62 9.57 20.00 -4.41
N LEU A 63 9.52 19.00 -5.30
CA LEU A 63 10.67 18.25 -5.79
C LEU A 63 10.94 18.52 -7.26
N GLU A 64 12.21 18.52 -7.64
CA GLU A 64 12.60 18.46 -9.05
C GLU A 64 12.14 17.13 -9.69
N GLN A 65 11.87 17.14 -11.00
CA GLN A 65 11.35 15.99 -11.74
C GLN A 65 12.21 14.72 -11.57
N VAL A 66 13.54 14.86 -11.49
CA VAL A 66 14.46 13.74 -11.26
C VAL A 66 14.23 13.11 -9.89
N GLN A 67 14.01 13.92 -8.86
CA GLN A 67 13.72 13.43 -7.50
C GLN A 67 12.32 12.83 -7.40
N GLN A 68 11.32 13.43 -8.07
CA GLN A 68 9.97 12.85 -8.16
C GLN A 68 10.02 11.43 -8.75
N ALA A 69 10.70 11.26 -9.88
CA ALA A 69 10.87 9.96 -10.53
C ALA A 69 11.58 8.97 -9.61
N ARG A 70 12.66 9.40 -8.95
CA ARG A 70 13.41 8.59 -7.98
C ARG A 70 12.52 8.13 -6.83
N TRP A 71 11.79 9.03 -6.17
CA TRP A 71 10.92 8.69 -5.04
C TRP A 71 9.81 7.73 -5.43
N LEU A 72 9.17 7.95 -6.58
CA LEU A 72 8.16 7.03 -7.10
C LEU A 72 8.73 5.64 -7.38
N GLN A 73 9.99 5.51 -7.80
CA GLN A 73 10.63 4.21 -8.02
C GLN A 73 10.93 3.44 -6.73
N LEU A 74 10.99 4.10 -5.58
CA LEU A 74 11.17 3.47 -4.27
C LEU A 74 9.89 2.78 -3.77
N LEU A 75 8.75 3.12 -4.35
CA LEU A 75 7.43 2.66 -3.92
C LEU A 75 6.89 1.56 -4.84
N ASN A 76 5.99 0.74 -4.28
CA ASN A 76 5.24 -0.22 -5.08
C ASN A 76 4.07 0.47 -5.81
N LEU A 77 3.48 -0.19 -6.82
CA LEU A 77 2.43 0.42 -7.64
C LEU A 77 1.17 0.80 -6.84
N THR A 78 0.85 0.05 -5.79
CA THR A 78 -0.30 0.31 -4.93
C THR A 78 -0.07 1.56 -4.10
N ASP A 79 1.13 1.72 -3.54
CA ASP A 79 1.53 2.91 -2.77
C ASP A 79 1.56 4.16 -3.68
N ILE A 80 2.10 4.03 -4.90
CA ILE A 80 2.10 5.12 -5.90
C ILE A 80 0.68 5.50 -6.28
N ALA A 81 -0.17 4.52 -6.60
CA ALA A 81 -1.57 4.79 -6.94
C ALA A 81 -2.30 5.48 -5.78
N ALA A 82 -1.98 5.13 -4.53
CA ALA A 82 -2.54 5.79 -3.37
C ALA A 82 -2.18 7.27 -3.29
N ILE A 83 -0.91 7.60 -3.53
CA ILE A 83 -0.45 8.99 -3.54
C ILE A 83 -1.12 9.76 -4.69
N LEU A 84 -1.12 9.18 -5.90
CA LEU A 84 -1.62 9.85 -7.09
C LEU A 84 -3.14 10.07 -7.09
N ARG A 85 -3.91 9.32 -6.28
CA ARG A 85 -5.34 9.61 -6.06
C ARG A 85 -5.60 10.96 -5.38
N HIS A 86 -4.62 11.51 -4.66
CA HIS A 86 -4.72 12.83 -4.01
C HIS A 86 -4.08 13.97 -4.83
N VAL A 87 -3.61 13.67 -6.04
CA VAL A 87 -3.02 14.65 -6.95
C VAL A 87 -4.08 15.12 -7.94
N SER A 88 -3.96 16.34 -8.45
CA SER A 88 -4.84 16.83 -9.51
C SER A 88 -4.81 15.91 -10.74
N GLN A 89 -5.93 15.80 -11.46
CA GLN A 89 -5.99 14.97 -12.67
C GLN A 89 -4.94 15.40 -13.71
N HIS A 90 -4.71 16.71 -13.85
CA HIS A 90 -3.73 17.26 -14.78
C HIS A 90 -2.29 16.81 -14.45
N SER A 91 -1.93 16.83 -13.16
CA SER A 91 -0.60 16.41 -12.71
C SER A 91 -0.42 14.89 -12.67
N THR A 92 -1.51 14.13 -12.55
CA THR A 92 -1.47 12.66 -12.50
C THR A 92 -0.82 12.06 -13.75
N ASP A 93 -1.16 12.57 -14.94
CA ASP A 93 -0.56 12.10 -16.20
C ASP A 93 0.95 12.40 -16.26
N THR A 94 1.38 13.55 -15.73
CA THR A 94 2.80 13.92 -15.62
C THR A 94 3.57 12.95 -14.74
N TYR A 95 3.05 12.60 -13.56
CA TYR A 95 3.72 11.67 -12.65
C TYR A 95 3.70 10.23 -13.19
N LEU A 96 2.62 9.82 -13.84
CA LEU A 96 2.56 8.51 -14.51
C LEU A 96 3.63 8.40 -15.60
N ALA A 97 3.92 9.46 -16.34
CA ALA A 97 4.96 9.48 -17.37
C ALA A 97 6.37 9.25 -16.80
N LEU A 98 6.60 9.49 -15.50
CA LEU A 98 7.86 9.20 -14.82
C LEU A 98 8.07 7.71 -14.52
N LEU A 99 7.00 6.91 -14.57
CA LEU A 99 7.07 5.47 -14.35
C LEU A 99 7.48 4.73 -15.64
N PRO A 100 8.16 3.58 -15.53
CA PRO A 100 8.41 2.72 -16.69
C PRO A 100 7.11 2.37 -17.43
N LEU A 101 7.12 2.37 -18.77
CA LEU A 101 5.92 2.16 -19.61
C LEU A 101 5.11 0.92 -19.20
N LYS A 102 5.79 -0.19 -18.86
CA LYS A 102 5.18 -1.45 -18.40
C LYS A 102 4.34 -1.30 -17.12
N LYS A 103 4.62 -0.30 -16.30
CA LYS A 103 3.97 -0.03 -15.01
C LYS A 103 2.83 0.98 -15.13
N GLN A 104 2.85 1.87 -16.13
CA GLN A 104 1.89 2.97 -16.26
C GLN A 104 0.44 2.51 -16.36
N THR A 105 0.14 1.55 -17.24
CA THR A 105 -1.23 1.03 -17.43
C THR A 105 -1.79 0.39 -16.16
N MET A 106 -0.96 -0.39 -15.45
CA MET A 106 -1.34 -1.00 -14.19
C MET A 106 -1.58 0.07 -13.12
N CYS A 107 -0.68 1.05 -12.99
CA CYS A 107 -0.84 2.14 -12.03
C CYS A 107 -2.11 2.95 -12.30
N ARG A 108 -2.41 3.28 -13.56
CA ARG A 108 -3.64 3.98 -13.96
C ARG A 108 -4.90 3.21 -13.58
N MET A 109 -4.89 1.89 -13.78
CA MET A 109 -5.97 1.02 -13.33
C MET A 109 -6.09 1.00 -11.80
N LEU A 110 -4.98 1.03 -11.06
CA LEU A 110 -4.99 1.08 -9.59
C LEU A 110 -5.55 2.40 -9.05
N ILE A 111 -5.22 3.53 -9.70
CA ILE A 111 -5.74 4.86 -9.34
C ILE A 111 -7.27 4.91 -9.50
N SER A 112 -7.85 4.17 -10.45
CA SER A 112 -9.31 4.17 -10.66
C SER A 112 -10.09 3.33 -9.63
N TYR A 113 -9.43 2.60 -8.73
CA TYR A 113 -10.11 1.94 -7.60
C TYR A 113 -10.24 2.92 -6.43
N PRO A 114 -11.46 3.18 -5.94
CA PRO A 114 -11.65 4.00 -4.75
C PRO A 114 -10.99 3.38 -3.51
N ASP A 115 -10.52 4.21 -2.59
CA ASP A 115 -9.77 3.83 -1.38
C ASP A 115 -10.49 2.82 -0.50
N TYR A 116 -11.83 2.89 -0.45
CA TYR A 116 -12.68 1.99 0.33
C TYR A 116 -12.90 0.61 -0.33
N THR A 117 -12.25 0.32 -1.46
CA THR A 117 -12.38 -0.94 -2.20
C THR A 117 -11.13 -1.81 -2.12
N VAL A 118 -11.30 -3.12 -2.33
CA VAL A 118 -10.22 -4.11 -2.34
C VAL A 118 -9.11 -3.75 -3.33
N GLY A 119 -9.46 -3.21 -4.50
CA GLY A 119 -8.52 -2.86 -5.57
C GLY A 119 -7.52 -1.78 -5.17
N ALA A 120 -7.88 -0.89 -4.25
CA ALA A 120 -6.97 0.13 -3.73
C ALA A 120 -5.89 -0.43 -2.78
N TRP A 121 -6.08 -1.65 -2.27
CA TRP A 121 -5.21 -2.27 -1.25
C TRP A 121 -4.54 -3.57 -1.72
N VAL A 122 -4.71 -3.92 -3.00
CA VAL A 122 -4.16 -5.12 -3.60
C VAL A 122 -2.63 -5.07 -3.66
N GLU A 123 -1.97 -6.19 -3.40
CA GLU A 123 -0.54 -6.36 -3.67
C GLU A 123 -0.35 -6.83 -5.11
N THR A 124 0.39 -6.07 -5.91
CA THR A 124 0.55 -6.33 -7.36
C THR A 124 1.86 -7.01 -7.71
N ASP A 125 2.91 -6.89 -6.88
CA ASP A 125 4.18 -7.60 -7.09
C ASP A 125 4.09 -9.02 -6.51
N VAL A 126 3.26 -9.83 -7.15
CA VAL A 126 3.02 -11.21 -6.78
C VAL A 126 3.61 -12.13 -7.84
N LEU A 127 4.29 -13.19 -7.39
CA LEU A 127 4.75 -14.23 -8.29
C LEU A 127 3.56 -15.08 -8.72
N THR A 128 3.34 -15.18 -10.03
CA THR A 128 2.39 -16.11 -10.64
C THR A 128 3.11 -17.10 -11.54
N LEU A 129 2.48 -18.26 -11.72
CA LEU A 129 2.88 -19.29 -12.68
C LEU A 129 1.98 -19.23 -13.91
N ASP A 130 2.44 -19.82 -15.01
CA ASP A 130 1.67 -19.97 -16.25
C ASP A 130 1.07 -21.38 -16.30
N ASP A 131 -0.14 -21.52 -16.84
CA ASP A 131 -0.84 -22.81 -16.90
C ASP A 131 -0.12 -23.85 -17.79
N LYS A 132 0.65 -23.40 -18.78
CA LYS A 132 1.45 -24.27 -19.66
C LYS A 132 2.86 -24.55 -19.15
N MET A 133 3.22 -24.02 -17.98
CA MET A 133 4.56 -24.17 -17.41
C MET A 133 4.78 -25.60 -16.89
N SER A 134 5.98 -26.14 -17.09
CA SER A 134 6.41 -27.38 -16.43
C SER A 134 6.72 -27.15 -14.95
N VAL A 135 6.72 -28.19 -14.14
CA VAL A 135 7.16 -28.12 -12.73
C VAL A 135 8.61 -27.61 -12.63
N GLU A 136 9.49 -28.05 -13.52
CA GLU A 136 10.89 -27.62 -13.55
C GLU A 136 11.02 -26.11 -13.79
N ASP A 137 10.30 -25.58 -14.77
CA ASP A 137 10.28 -24.14 -15.09
C ASP A 137 9.68 -23.33 -13.93
N ALA A 138 8.62 -23.83 -13.30
CA ALA A 138 7.99 -23.20 -12.14
C ALA A 138 8.98 -23.11 -10.97
N MET A 139 9.69 -24.20 -10.68
CA MET A 139 10.72 -24.25 -9.64
C MET A 139 11.91 -23.36 -9.97
N LEU A 140 12.34 -23.30 -11.23
CA LEU A 140 13.39 -22.38 -11.67
C LEU A 140 12.96 -20.91 -11.50
N ARG A 141 11.71 -20.58 -11.79
CA ARG A 141 11.15 -19.24 -11.62
C ARG A 141 11.11 -18.82 -10.15
N LEU A 142 10.73 -19.74 -9.26
CA LEU A 142 10.77 -19.54 -7.80
C LEU A 142 12.21 -19.24 -7.32
N LYS A 143 13.18 -20.04 -7.78
CA LYS A 143 14.61 -19.85 -7.44
C LYS A 143 15.15 -18.52 -7.95
N LYS A 144 14.88 -18.16 -9.21
CA LYS A 144 15.33 -16.88 -9.82
C LYS A 144 14.80 -15.65 -9.08
N ARG A 145 13.61 -15.73 -8.49
CA ARG A 145 13.02 -14.67 -7.67
C ARG A 145 13.42 -14.72 -6.18
N ALA A 146 14.23 -15.70 -5.78
CA ALA A 146 14.52 -15.99 -4.37
C ALA A 146 13.24 -15.97 -3.51
N TYR A 147 12.18 -16.61 -4.00
CA TYR A 147 10.83 -16.43 -3.49
C TYR A 147 10.71 -16.85 -2.02
N ARG A 148 10.22 -15.92 -1.18
CA ARG A 148 9.96 -16.13 0.26
C ARG A 148 8.51 -15.83 0.65
N GLY A 149 7.61 -15.86 -0.33
CA GLY A 149 6.19 -15.54 -0.13
C GLY A 149 5.37 -16.74 0.36
N PRO A 150 4.03 -16.61 0.33
CA PRO A 150 3.10 -17.67 0.69
C PRO A 150 3.34 -18.98 -0.06
N ALA A 151 3.06 -20.10 0.60
CA ALA A 151 3.25 -21.43 0.00
C ALA A 151 2.29 -21.74 -1.16
N ARG A 152 1.22 -20.96 -1.35
CA ARG A 152 0.28 -21.09 -2.46
C ARG A 152 0.56 -20.01 -3.51
N LEU A 153 0.65 -20.44 -4.77
CA LEU A 153 0.89 -19.60 -5.93
C LEU A 153 -0.33 -19.65 -6.84
N TYR A 154 -0.69 -18.50 -7.40
CA TYR A 154 -1.73 -18.44 -8.42
C TYR A 154 -1.14 -18.79 -9.79
N VAL A 155 -1.89 -19.59 -10.54
CA VAL A 155 -1.61 -19.97 -11.92
C VAL A 155 -2.53 -19.13 -12.80
N VAL A 156 -1.96 -18.46 -13.79
CA VAL A 156 -2.70 -17.63 -14.74
C VAL A 156 -2.54 -18.13 -16.16
N ASN A 157 -3.56 -17.91 -16.99
CA ASN A 157 -3.51 -18.21 -18.42
C ASN A 157 -2.87 -17.05 -19.23
N TYR A 158 -2.77 -17.21 -20.55
CA TYR A 158 -2.23 -16.21 -21.47
C TYR A 158 -2.99 -14.86 -21.48
N GLN A 159 -4.27 -14.85 -21.10
CA GLN A 159 -5.09 -13.64 -20.93
C GLN A 159 -4.93 -13.01 -19.54
N ARG A 160 -4.05 -13.57 -18.71
CA ARG A 160 -3.81 -13.20 -17.32
C ARG A 160 -5.06 -13.36 -16.44
N GLN A 161 -5.90 -14.35 -16.73
CA GLN A 161 -7.00 -14.77 -15.87
C GLN A 161 -6.55 -15.91 -14.96
N ILE A 162 -7.18 -16.06 -13.81
CA ILE A 162 -6.85 -17.14 -12.87
C ILE A 162 -7.29 -18.48 -13.48
N ALA A 163 -6.34 -19.36 -13.70
CA ALA A 163 -6.57 -20.73 -14.17
C ALA A 163 -6.64 -21.73 -13.01
N GLY A 164 -5.91 -21.45 -11.93
CA GLY A 164 -5.87 -22.29 -10.75
C GLY A 164 -4.91 -21.76 -9.68
N GLN A 165 -4.67 -22.57 -8.66
CA GLN A 165 -3.66 -22.34 -7.62
C GLN A 165 -2.90 -23.64 -7.36
N VAL A 166 -1.64 -23.51 -6.96
CA VAL A 166 -0.77 -24.66 -6.67
C VAL A 166 0.05 -24.39 -5.41
N SER A 167 0.29 -25.43 -4.61
CA SER A 167 1.22 -25.33 -3.50
C SER A 167 2.67 -25.57 -3.93
N ILE A 168 3.61 -24.84 -3.35
CA ILE A 168 5.05 -25.14 -3.48
C ILE A 168 5.34 -26.57 -3.02
N TYR A 169 4.62 -27.09 -2.02
CA TYR A 169 4.80 -28.47 -1.56
C TYR A 169 4.42 -29.49 -2.65
N GLU A 170 3.36 -29.21 -3.43
CA GLU A 170 3.00 -30.07 -4.56
C GLU A 170 4.06 -30.01 -5.65
N LEU A 171 4.57 -28.82 -5.99
CA LEU A 171 5.65 -28.67 -6.97
C LEU A 171 6.90 -29.50 -6.60
N LEU A 172 7.23 -29.59 -5.31
CA LEU A 172 8.36 -30.39 -4.82
C LEU A 172 8.18 -31.90 -4.98
N CYS A 173 6.92 -32.38 -5.03
CA CYS A 173 6.61 -33.81 -5.09
C CYS A 173 6.28 -34.30 -6.50
N ARG A 174 6.28 -33.43 -7.52
CA ARG A 174 5.88 -33.75 -8.90
C ARG A 174 7.10 -33.93 -9.79
N SER A 175 6.92 -34.63 -10.92
CA SER A 175 7.99 -34.80 -11.90
C SER A 175 8.25 -33.50 -12.65
N GLY A 176 9.51 -33.19 -12.94
CA GLY A 176 9.91 -31.90 -13.54
C GLY A 176 9.21 -31.58 -14.86
N GLY A 177 8.98 -32.59 -15.71
CA GLY A 177 8.31 -32.44 -16.99
C GLY A 177 6.77 -32.37 -16.92
N GLN A 178 6.16 -32.61 -15.75
CA GLN A 178 4.71 -32.54 -15.62
C GLN A 178 4.21 -31.09 -15.75
N PRO A 179 3.18 -30.80 -16.57
CA PRO A 179 2.53 -29.49 -16.60
C PRO A 179 1.86 -29.12 -15.28
N VAL A 180 1.97 -27.87 -14.87
CA VAL A 180 1.28 -27.34 -13.67
C VAL A 180 -0.25 -27.45 -13.77
N ALA A 181 -0.80 -27.26 -14.98
CA ALA A 181 -2.24 -27.36 -15.21
C ALA A 181 -2.87 -28.72 -14.89
N ASP A 182 -2.07 -29.80 -14.87
CA ASP A 182 -2.57 -31.16 -14.68
C ASP A 182 -3.00 -31.45 -13.23
N PHE A 183 -2.43 -30.72 -12.27
CA PHE A 183 -2.66 -30.97 -10.84
C PHE A 183 -3.01 -29.72 -10.03
N MET A 184 -3.04 -28.54 -10.65
CA MET A 184 -3.49 -27.32 -9.96
C MET A 184 -4.95 -27.44 -9.50
N ASP A 185 -5.25 -26.80 -8.37
CA ASP A 185 -6.62 -26.61 -7.90
C ASP A 185 -7.30 -25.50 -8.72
N LYS A 186 -8.36 -25.86 -9.45
CA LYS A 186 -9.11 -24.93 -10.31
C LYS A 186 -10.13 -24.10 -9.53
N GLN A 187 -10.49 -24.50 -8.31
CA GLN A 187 -11.47 -23.78 -7.48
C GLN A 187 -10.76 -22.69 -6.68
N VAL A 188 -10.48 -21.57 -7.35
CA VAL A 188 -9.81 -20.43 -6.71
C VAL A 188 -10.85 -19.37 -6.31
N PRO A 189 -11.05 -19.11 -5.01
CA PRO A 189 -11.88 -17.99 -4.60
C PRO A 189 -11.19 -16.67 -4.96
N CYS A 190 -11.96 -15.75 -5.52
CA CYS A 190 -11.50 -14.42 -5.89
C CYS A 190 -12.46 -13.34 -5.40
N LEU A 191 -11.92 -12.14 -5.19
CA LEU A 191 -12.72 -10.94 -4.96
C LEU A 191 -12.58 -10.00 -6.14
N SER A 192 -13.66 -9.29 -6.47
CA SER A 192 -13.59 -8.17 -7.39
C SER A 192 -12.77 -7.03 -6.77
N GLY A 193 -11.95 -6.35 -7.57
CA GLY A 193 -11.28 -5.12 -7.13
C GLY A 193 -12.25 -4.02 -6.69
N TYR A 194 -13.52 -4.07 -7.13
CA TYR A 194 -14.57 -3.14 -6.72
C TYR A 194 -15.32 -3.57 -5.45
N THR A 195 -14.98 -4.72 -4.86
CA THR A 195 -15.59 -5.15 -3.59
C THR A 195 -15.21 -4.15 -2.50
N GLU A 196 -16.17 -3.67 -1.73
CA GLU A 196 -15.91 -2.80 -0.59
C GLU A 196 -15.16 -3.54 0.51
N LEU A 197 -14.31 -2.83 1.25
CA LEU A 197 -13.49 -3.43 2.31
C LEU A 197 -14.32 -4.07 3.43
N GLY A 198 -15.48 -3.48 3.78
CA GLY A 198 -16.39 -4.04 4.79
C GLY A 198 -16.93 -5.41 4.37
N SER A 199 -17.47 -5.50 3.15
CA SER A 199 -17.93 -6.77 2.56
C SER A 199 -16.80 -7.77 2.36
N ALA A 200 -15.61 -7.29 2.01
CA ALA A 200 -14.43 -8.12 1.89
C ALA A 200 -14.03 -8.72 3.24
N LEU A 201 -14.18 -8.02 4.37
CA LEU A 201 -13.83 -8.53 5.70
C LEU A 201 -14.66 -9.77 6.10
N SER A 202 -15.93 -9.81 5.71
CA SER A 202 -16.84 -10.92 6.01
C SER A 202 -16.83 -12.03 4.95
N ALA A 203 -15.90 -12.00 3.99
CA ALA A 203 -15.85 -13.01 2.93
C ALA A 203 -15.45 -14.39 3.48
N SER A 204 -16.21 -15.44 3.11
CA SER A 204 -15.97 -16.82 3.55
C SER A 204 -14.61 -17.39 3.14
N VAL A 205 -13.93 -16.75 2.18
CA VAL A 205 -12.56 -17.11 1.79
C VAL A 205 -11.59 -17.11 2.99
N TRP A 206 -11.82 -16.25 3.97
CA TRP A 206 -10.95 -16.11 5.14
C TRP A 206 -11.03 -17.29 6.11
N GLU A 207 -12.05 -18.14 6.00
CA GLU A 207 -12.16 -19.36 6.82
C GLU A 207 -11.12 -20.40 6.45
N ARG A 208 -10.58 -20.35 5.22
CA ARG A 208 -9.67 -21.36 4.66
C ARG A 208 -8.28 -20.83 4.33
N GLN A 209 -8.14 -19.52 4.12
CA GLN A 209 -6.89 -18.91 3.71
C GLN A 209 -6.83 -17.43 4.09
N ASP A 210 -5.62 -16.94 4.41
CA ASP A 210 -5.38 -15.53 4.75
C ASP A 210 -5.05 -14.63 3.54
N GLN A 211 -5.11 -15.19 2.35
CA GLN A 211 -4.85 -14.49 1.09
C GLN A 211 -5.94 -14.82 0.07
N VAL A 212 -6.37 -13.81 -0.69
CA VAL A 212 -7.33 -13.99 -1.78
C VAL A 212 -6.83 -13.32 -3.05
N ALA A 213 -7.13 -13.93 -4.19
CA ALA A 213 -6.86 -13.34 -5.48
C ALA A 213 -7.85 -12.21 -5.78
N VAL A 214 -7.36 -11.13 -6.40
CA VAL A 214 -8.18 -9.99 -6.78
C VAL A 214 -8.23 -9.88 -8.29
N VAL A 215 -9.43 -9.77 -8.84
CA VAL A 215 -9.69 -9.69 -10.29
C VAL A 215 -10.33 -8.36 -10.68
N ASN A 216 -10.09 -7.94 -11.91
CA ASN A 216 -10.77 -6.79 -12.51
C ASN A 216 -12.14 -7.19 -13.09
N ARG A 217 -12.88 -6.23 -13.65
CA ARG A 217 -14.21 -6.48 -14.28
C ARG A 217 -14.18 -7.49 -15.43
N LYS A 218 -13.03 -7.69 -16.09
CA LYS A 218 -12.82 -8.64 -17.19
C LYS A 218 -12.26 -10.00 -16.72
N GLN A 219 -12.35 -10.30 -15.41
CA GLN A 219 -11.77 -11.50 -14.78
C GLN A 219 -10.24 -11.59 -14.89
N GLY A 220 -9.57 -10.49 -15.26
CA GLY A 220 -8.11 -10.42 -15.28
C GLY A 220 -7.55 -10.31 -13.87
N PHE A 221 -6.57 -11.16 -13.54
CA PHE A 221 -5.86 -11.16 -12.27
C PHE A 221 -5.04 -9.87 -12.12
N ILE A 222 -5.33 -9.14 -11.05
CA ILE A 222 -4.63 -7.90 -10.68
C ILE A 222 -3.47 -8.23 -9.75
N GLY A 223 -3.75 -9.05 -8.72
CA GLY A 223 -2.84 -9.31 -7.63
C GLY A 223 -3.54 -10.03 -6.48
N THR A 224 -3.02 -9.86 -5.27
CA THR A 224 -3.53 -10.58 -4.09
C THR A 224 -3.78 -9.64 -2.93
N LEU A 225 -4.75 -9.97 -2.09
CA LEU A 225 -5.07 -9.23 -0.88
C LEU A 225 -4.89 -10.15 0.33
N GLN A 226 -4.18 -9.66 1.33
CA GLN A 226 -4.00 -10.34 2.61
C GLN A 226 -5.09 -9.90 3.58
N HIS A 227 -5.63 -10.82 4.38
CA HIS A 227 -6.73 -10.55 5.32
C HIS A 227 -6.38 -9.41 6.30
N TYR A 228 -5.15 -9.37 6.80
CA TYR A 228 -4.70 -8.31 7.72
C TYR A 228 -4.71 -6.92 7.07
N ARG A 229 -4.56 -6.83 5.73
CA ARG A 229 -4.60 -5.54 5.02
C ARG A 229 -6.01 -4.96 5.00
N VAL A 230 -7.04 -5.81 4.88
CA VAL A 230 -8.44 -5.38 4.98
C VAL A 230 -8.72 -4.78 6.36
N ARG A 231 -8.34 -5.50 7.43
CA ARG A 231 -8.48 -5.02 8.81
C ARG A 231 -7.73 -3.70 9.05
N ARG A 232 -6.51 -3.58 8.51
CA ARG A 232 -5.72 -2.35 8.62
C ARG A 232 -6.38 -1.20 7.86
N ALA A 233 -6.88 -1.46 6.65
CA ALA A 233 -7.53 -0.45 5.81
C ALA A 233 -8.80 0.11 6.45
N LEU A 234 -9.62 -0.74 7.08
CA LEU A 234 -10.83 -0.31 7.79
C LEU A 234 -10.51 0.56 9.01
N LYS A 235 -9.48 0.21 9.79
CA LYS A 235 -9.00 1.05 10.90
C LYS A 235 -8.55 2.44 10.43
N HIS A 236 -7.93 2.54 9.26
CA HIS A 236 -7.53 3.84 8.71
C HIS A 236 -8.76 4.67 8.30
N HIS A 237 -9.76 4.06 7.64
CA HIS A 237 -11.00 4.76 7.28
C HIS A 237 -11.84 5.20 8.48
N GLU A 238 -11.91 4.40 9.55
CA GLU A 238 -12.60 4.82 10.78
C GLU A 238 -11.97 6.07 11.38
N VAL A 239 -10.64 6.15 11.43
CA VAL A 239 -9.92 7.34 11.95
C VAL A 239 -10.13 8.56 11.05
N GLU A 240 -10.10 8.40 9.73
CA GLU A 240 -10.38 9.49 8.78
C GLU A 240 -11.83 9.98 8.81
N GLN A 241 -12.79 9.11 9.11
CA GLN A 241 -14.21 9.50 9.27
C GLN A 241 -14.52 10.16 10.62
N ILE A 242 -13.72 9.89 11.66
CA ILE A 242 -13.86 10.54 12.97
C ILE A 242 -13.19 11.93 12.98
N ALA A 243 -12.12 12.12 12.21
CA ALA A 243 -11.38 13.38 12.13
C ALA A 243 -12.19 14.65 11.72
N PRO A 244 -13.26 14.59 10.89
CA PRO A 244 -14.08 15.76 10.59
C PRO A 244 -15.22 15.94 11.60
N LEU A 245 -15.41 15.03 12.56
CA LEU A 245 -16.56 15.01 13.47
C LEU A 245 -16.24 15.49 14.90
N VAL A 246 -15.05 16.05 15.13
CA VAL A 246 -14.83 16.93 16.28
C VAL A 246 -15.27 18.32 15.82
N SER A 247 -16.57 18.61 15.96
CA SER A 247 -17.09 19.95 15.69
C SER A 247 -16.28 20.98 16.48
N SER A 248 -16.09 22.18 15.91
CA SER A 248 -15.53 23.31 16.67
C SER A 248 -16.30 23.51 17.98
N ASP A 249 -17.59 23.20 17.99
CA ASP A 249 -18.47 23.22 19.16
C ASP A 249 -17.96 22.37 20.34
N LEU A 250 -17.35 21.20 20.08
CA LEU A 250 -16.77 20.39 21.16
C LEU A 250 -15.48 21.00 21.70
N LEU A 251 -14.62 21.53 20.82
CA LEU A 251 -13.40 22.23 21.25
C LEU A 251 -13.73 23.53 22.00
N ASP A 252 -14.76 24.25 21.59
CA ASP A 252 -15.29 25.44 22.26
C ASP A 252 -15.95 25.09 23.60
N ALA A 253 -16.66 23.96 23.69
CA ALA A 253 -17.23 23.47 24.95
C ALA A 253 -16.14 23.04 25.97
N TYR A 254 -15.05 22.41 25.50
CA TYR A 254 -13.92 22.07 26.35
C TYR A 254 -13.10 23.30 26.74
N ALA A 255 -12.86 24.23 25.82
CA ALA A 255 -12.14 25.47 26.09
C ALA A 255 -12.89 26.37 27.07
N SER A 256 -14.22 26.47 26.95
CA SER A 256 -15.07 27.24 27.88
C SER A 256 -15.13 26.61 29.28
N SER A 257 -15.18 25.28 29.38
CA SER A 257 -15.06 24.61 30.70
C SER A 257 -13.68 24.83 31.34
N PHE A 258 -12.61 24.80 30.55
CA PHE A 258 -11.25 25.02 31.06
C PHE A 258 -11.04 26.47 31.51
N ALA A 259 -11.59 27.44 30.77
CA ALA A 259 -11.57 28.86 31.12
C ALA A 259 -12.33 29.12 32.43
N ASN A 260 -13.52 28.54 32.61
CA ASN A 260 -14.29 28.68 33.85
C ASN A 260 -13.61 28.06 35.07
N VAL A 261 -12.89 26.93 34.89
CA VAL A 261 -12.10 26.32 35.97
C VAL A 261 -10.87 27.17 36.32
N LEU A 262 -10.27 27.84 35.33
CA LEU A 262 -9.19 28.80 35.56
C LEU A 262 -9.65 30.06 36.28
N ASP A 263 -10.83 30.60 35.94
CA ASP A 263 -11.43 31.75 36.64
C ASP A 263 -11.78 31.44 38.10
N LEU A 264 -12.11 30.18 38.43
CA LEU A 264 -12.29 29.73 39.82
C LEU A 264 -10.98 29.62 40.62
N LEU A 265 -9.83 29.59 39.95
CA LEU A 265 -8.49 29.50 40.56
C LEU A 265 -7.77 30.85 40.66
N VAL A 266 -8.31 31.90 40.04
CA VAL A 266 -7.78 33.27 40.15
C VAL A 266 -8.58 33.99 41.24
N PRO A 267 -8.00 34.28 42.42
CA PRO A 267 -8.69 35.10 43.41
C PRO A 267 -8.87 36.52 42.86
N GLU A 268 -10.10 37.04 42.93
CA GLU A 268 -10.38 38.45 42.63
C GLU A 268 -9.45 39.33 43.46
N LYS A 269 -8.69 40.17 42.74
CA LYS A 269 -7.79 41.13 43.36
C LYS A 269 -8.66 42.24 44.00
N PRO A 270 -8.39 42.63 45.25
CA PRO A 270 -9.22 43.59 46.00
C PRO A 270 -9.24 44.99 45.36
#